data_AF-A0A7S3AXA4-F1
#
_entry.id   AF-A0A7S3AXA4-F1
#
_cell.length_a   1.000
_cell.length_b   1.000
_cell.length_c   1.000
_cell.angle_alpha   90.00
_cell.angle_beta   90.00
_cell.angle_gamma   90.00
#
_symmetry.space_group_name_H-M   'P 1'
#
loop_
_entity.id
_entity.type
_entity.pdbx_description
1 polymer ?
#
loop_
_entity_poly.entity_id
_entity_poly.type
_entity_poly.pdbx_seq_one_letter_code
_entity_poly.pdbx_strand_id
1 'polypeptide(L)'
;HFIVITMASTYTTTPSTAPGGLESWRTTIHMLSPTVQRVQIEHEDGRRLSWEETILLWADPDFAIFYSGLLAAAPFEHFFWECPPVTATLAADLPFEHVVVKARGFAQANPTDFSEHFASASSASGAVSFASLGKYRRRAHTYSGACTGRRRRVGMG
;
A
#
# COMPACT_ATOMS: atom_id res chain seq x y z
N HIS A 1 0.43 5.60 9.56
CA HIS A 1 -0.35 4.43 9.13
C HIS A 1 0.64 3.30 8.95
N PHE A 2 0.62 2.30 9.84
CA PHE A 2 1.47 1.12 9.75
C PHE A 2 0.57 -0.02 9.27
N ILE A 3 0.91 -0.64 8.14
CA ILE A 3 0.24 -1.85 7.68
C ILE A 3 1.07 -3.00 8.26
N VAL A 4 0.50 -3.74 9.21
CA VAL A 4 1.04 -5.02 9.67
C VAL A 4 0.44 -6.09 8.78
N ILE A 5 1.24 -6.70 7.91
CA ILE A 5 0.83 -7.85 7.12
C ILE A 5 1.20 -9.10 7.93
N THR A 6 0.20 -9.72 8.56
CA THR A 6 0.33 -11.07 9.14
C THR A 6 -0.35 -12.04 8.19
N MET A 7 0.42 -12.79 7.43
CA MET A 7 -0.09 -13.88 6.59
C MET A 7 0.50 -15.20 7.09
N ALA A 8 -0.34 -16.04 7.69
CA ALA A 8 0.00 -17.43 7.94
C ALA A 8 -0.25 -18.22 6.66
N SER A 9 0.78 -18.55 5.90
CA SER A 9 0.72 -19.63 4.92
C SER A 9 2.12 -20.04 4.47
N THR A 10 2.43 -21.32 4.62
CA THR A 10 3.60 -21.95 4.03
C THR A 10 3.38 -22.10 2.53
N TYR A 11 4.04 -21.28 1.73
CA TYR A 11 4.29 -21.59 0.33
C TYR A 11 5.77 -21.45 0.01
N THR A 12 6.33 -22.51 -0.57
CA THR A 12 7.62 -22.47 -1.24
C THR A 12 7.43 -21.67 -2.52
N THR A 13 7.91 -20.43 -2.53
CA THR A 13 7.91 -19.59 -3.74
C THR A 13 8.89 -20.19 -4.76
N THR A 14 8.37 -21.09 -5.57
CA THR A 14 8.90 -21.39 -6.90
C THR A 14 8.60 -20.16 -7.77
N PRO A 15 9.46 -19.75 -8.73
CA PRO A 15 9.10 -18.71 -9.68
C PRO A 15 7.78 -19.09 -10.37
N SER A 16 6.71 -18.40 -10.00
CA SER A 16 5.38 -18.58 -10.58
C SER A 16 5.35 -17.85 -11.91
N THR A 17 5.71 -18.55 -12.99
CA THR A 17 5.34 -18.14 -14.33
C THR A 17 3.82 -18.29 -14.45
N ALA A 18 3.09 -17.17 -14.36
CA ALA A 18 1.65 -17.15 -14.63
C ALA A 18 1.39 -17.53 -16.10
N PRO A 19 0.42 -18.41 -16.40
CA PRO A 19 0.10 -18.75 -17.78
C PRO A 19 -0.81 -17.66 -18.38
N GLY A 20 -0.19 -16.73 -19.11
CA GLY A 20 -0.86 -15.84 -20.06
C GLY A 20 -0.87 -14.37 -19.67
N GLY A 21 0.20 -13.63 -20.02
CA GLY A 21 0.16 -12.16 -20.04
C GLY A 21 1.43 -11.39 -19.63
N LEU A 22 2.51 -11.55 -20.39
CA LEU A 22 3.48 -10.51 -20.82
C LEU A 22 4.37 -9.70 -19.85
N GLU A 23 4.23 -9.67 -18.53
CA GLU A 23 5.28 -9.09 -17.67
C GLU A 23 5.58 -9.93 -16.43
N SER A 24 6.81 -10.44 -16.33
CA SER A 24 7.32 -11.08 -15.12
C SER A 24 8.29 -10.16 -14.41
N TRP A 25 8.03 -9.89 -13.12
CA TRP A 25 8.92 -9.09 -12.30
C TRP A 25 9.94 -9.98 -11.60
N ARG A 26 11.20 -9.56 -11.62
CA ARG A 26 12.30 -10.20 -10.89
C ARG A 26 12.62 -9.42 -9.64
N THR A 27 13.08 -10.12 -8.61
CA THR A 27 13.44 -9.51 -7.33
C THR A 27 14.87 -9.84 -6.96
N THR A 28 15.61 -8.81 -6.58
CA THR A 28 16.93 -8.97 -5.97
C THR A 28 16.81 -8.63 -4.48
N ILE A 29 17.16 -9.59 -3.63
CA ILE A 29 17.07 -9.46 -2.17
C ILE A 29 18.47 -9.46 -1.58
N HIS A 30 18.79 -8.43 -0.81
CA HIS A 30 20.05 -8.29 -0.10
C HIS A 30 19.81 -8.30 1.41
N MET A 31 20.39 -9.27 2.12
CA MET A 31 20.47 -9.23 3.57
C MET A 31 21.46 -8.14 4.00
N LEU A 32 20.96 -7.06 4.60
CA LEU A 32 21.80 -5.98 5.13
C LEU A 32 22.28 -6.29 6.55
N SER A 33 21.47 -7.03 7.31
CA SER A 33 21.79 -7.57 8.64
C SER A 33 20.89 -8.78 8.92
N PRO A 34 21.08 -9.55 10.01
CA PRO A 34 20.18 -10.67 10.34
C PRO A 34 18.70 -10.29 10.53
N THR A 35 18.39 -8.99 10.65
CA THR A 35 17.04 -8.47 10.91
C THR A 35 16.54 -7.53 9.82
N VAL A 36 17.32 -7.26 8.77
CA VAL A 36 16.96 -6.30 7.72
C VAL A 36 17.31 -6.85 6.35
N GLN A 37 16.33 -6.82 5.45
CA GLN A 37 16.53 -7.13 4.03
C GLN A 37 16.16 -5.91 3.20
N ARG A 38 16.93 -5.65 2.16
CA ARG A 38 16.58 -4.71 1.10
C ARG A 38 16.14 -5.48 -0.13
N VAL A 39 15.06 -5.02 -0.73
CA VAL A 39 14.45 -5.64 -1.90
C VAL A 39 14.40 -4.63 -3.02
N GLN A 40 14.85 -5.06 -4.18
CA GLN A 40 14.81 -4.31 -5.44
C GLN A 40 14.01 -5.12 -6.45
N ILE A 41 13.21 -4.45 -7.28
CA ILE A 41 12.35 -5.09 -8.27
C ILE A 41 12.78 -4.62 -9.65
N GLU A 42 12.86 -5.57 -10.57
CA GLU A 42 13.31 -5.38 -11.94
C GLU A 42 12.27 -5.95 -12.90
N HIS A 43 12.18 -5.37 -14.09
CA HIS A 43 11.59 -6.04 -15.23
C HIS A 43 12.41 -7.28 -15.63
N GLU A 44 11.81 -8.15 -16.43
CA GLU A 44 12.47 -9.35 -16.95
C GLU A 44 13.74 -9.04 -17.77
N ASP A 45 13.80 -7.87 -18.41
CA ASP A 45 14.96 -7.38 -19.14
C ASP A 45 16.13 -6.90 -18.23
N GLY A 46 15.91 -6.84 -16.91
CA GLY A 46 16.90 -6.40 -15.92
C GLY A 46 16.89 -4.91 -15.62
N ARG A 47 15.99 -4.14 -16.23
CA ARG A 47 15.79 -2.75 -15.86
C ARG A 47 15.09 -2.67 -14.52
N ARG A 48 15.65 -1.88 -13.60
CA ARG A 48 15.00 -1.58 -12.32
C ARG A 48 13.74 -0.77 -12.55
N LEU A 49 12.68 -1.16 -11.84
CA LEU A 49 11.46 -0.35 -11.75
C LEU A 49 11.79 0.98 -11.08
N SER A 50 11.26 2.07 -11.61
CA SER A 50 11.28 3.36 -10.94
C SER A 50 10.19 3.44 -9.87
N TRP A 51 10.30 4.45 -9.02
CA TRP A 51 9.25 4.79 -8.06
C TRP A 51 7.92 5.13 -8.75
N GLU A 52 7.96 5.91 -9.83
CA GLU A 52 6.78 6.28 -10.60
C GLU A 52 6.08 5.04 -11.19
N GLU A 53 6.85 4.13 -11.82
CA GLU A 53 6.31 2.88 -12.37
C GLU A 53 5.68 2.02 -11.28
N THR A 54 6.36 1.87 -10.14
CA THR A 54 5.88 1.04 -9.03
C THR A 54 4.56 1.57 -8.44
N ILE A 55 4.42 2.90 -8.31
CA ILE A 55 3.18 3.51 -7.81
C ILE A 55 2.01 3.23 -8.76
N LEU A 56 2.24 3.29 -10.07
CA LEU A 56 1.22 2.99 -11.07
C LEU A 56 0.85 1.49 -11.04
N LEU A 57 1.84 0.61 -10.92
CA LEU A 57 1.65 -0.83 -10.89
C LEU A 57 0.93 -1.33 -9.64
N TRP A 58 0.93 -0.62 -8.51
CA TRP A 58 0.09 -1.03 -7.37
C TRP A 58 -1.42 -1.01 -7.65
N ALA A 59 -1.86 -0.33 -8.72
CA ALA A 59 -3.24 -0.42 -9.19
C ALA A 59 -3.49 -1.65 -10.10
N ASP A 60 -2.43 -2.28 -10.60
CA ASP A 60 -2.49 -3.48 -11.42
C ASP A 60 -2.70 -4.73 -10.52
N PRO A 61 -3.73 -5.56 -10.79
CA PRO A 61 -4.02 -6.73 -9.95
C PRO A 61 -2.89 -7.76 -9.91
N ASP A 62 -2.21 -8.01 -11.03
CA ASP A 62 -1.17 -9.03 -11.11
C ASP A 62 0.07 -8.58 -10.33
N PHE A 63 0.44 -7.30 -10.45
CA PHE A 63 1.51 -6.73 -9.64
C PHE A 63 1.16 -6.70 -8.16
N ALA A 64 -0.09 -6.36 -7.80
CA ALA A 64 -0.52 -6.35 -6.41
C ALA A 64 -0.43 -7.75 -5.76
N ILE A 65 -0.80 -8.80 -6.50
CA ILE A 65 -0.67 -10.20 -6.06
C ILE A 65 0.81 -10.56 -5.91
N PHE A 66 1.63 -10.27 -6.93
CA PHE A 66 3.07 -10.50 -6.88
C PHE A 66 3.74 -9.79 -5.70
N TYR A 67 3.47 -8.50 -5.52
CA TYR A 67 4.06 -7.66 -4.47
C TYR A 67 3.65 -8.13 -3.08
N SER A 68 2.37 -8.52 -2.90
CA SER A 68 1.89 -9.07 -1.65
C SER A 68 2.54 -10.43 -1.34
N GLY A 69 2.71 -11.27 -2.35
CA GLY A 69 3.43 -12.54 -2.24
C GLY A 69 4.91 -12.36 -1.88
N LEU A 70 5.55 -11.34 -2.45
CA LEU A 70 6.93 -10.97 -2.13
C LEU A 70 7.09 -10.57 -0.65
N LEU A 71 6.19 -9.74 -0.13
CA LEU A 71 6.20 -9.37 1.30
C LEU A 71 5.93 -10.57 2.19
N ALA A 72 4.98 -11.44 1.83
CA ALA A 72 4.65 -12.62 2.61
C ALA A 72 5.77 -13.69 2.61
N ALA A 73 6.61 -13.70 1.58
CA ALA A 73 7.78 -14.58 1.49
C ALA A 73 8.99 -14.10 2.32
N ALA A 74 8.90 -12.94 3.01
CA ALA A 74 9.93 -12.49 3.91
C ALA A 74 10.21 -13.52 5.02
N PRO A 75 11.47 -13.75 5.43
CA PRO A 75 11.82 -14.80 6.40
C PRO A 75 11.56 -14.39 7.85
N PHE A 76 10.72 -13.39 8.08
CA PHE A 76 10.37 -12.90 9.40
C PHE A 76 8.90 -13.16 9.65
N GLU A 77 8.61 -13.81 10.78
CA GLU A 77 7.23 -14.03 11.24
C GLU A 77 6.46 -12.70 11.41
N HIS A 78 7.16 -11.65 11.83
CA HIS A 78 6.63 -10.31 12.01
C HIS A 78 7.63 -9.30 11.47
N PHE A 79 7.17 -8.33 10.67
CA PHE A 79 8.05 -7.31 10.10
C PHE A 79 7.34 -5.98 9.87
N PHE A 80 8.16 -4.94 9.71
CA PHE A 80 7.78 -3.67 9.11
C PHE A 80 8.25 -3.63 7.66
N TRP A 81 7.41 -3.10 6.80
CA TRP A 81 7.73 -2.77 5.42
C TRP A 81 7.89 -1.26 5.31
N GLU A 82 9.06 -0.81 4.90
CA GLU A 82 9.38 0.60 4.75
C GLU A 82 9.95 0.88 3.37
N CYS A 83 9.63 2.03 2.82
CA CYS A 83 10.23 2.51 1.59
C CYS A 83 10.97 3.83 1.86
N PRO A 84 12.13 4.06 1.22
CA PRO A 84 12.81 5.34 1.33
C PRO A 84 11.90 6.53 0.95
N PRO A 85 12.04 7.68 1.62
CA PRO A 85 11.27 8.86 1.24
C PRO A 85 11.66 9.33 -0.16
N VAL A 86 10.66 9.55 -1.02
CA VAL A 86 10.84 10.05 -2.39
C VAL A 86 9.99 11.30 -2.60
N THR A 87 10.48 12.24 -3.42
CA THR A 87 9.71 13.40 -3.87
C THR A 87 9.13 13.12 -5.26
N ALA A 88 8.03 13.78 -5.62
CA ALA A 88 7.45 13.64 -6.96
C ALA A 88 8.45 13.95 -8.08
N THR A 89 9.35 14.92 -7.87
CA THR A 89 10.38 15.30 -8.84
C THR A 89 11.47 14.24 -9.04
N LEU A 90 11.64 13.32 -8.08
CA LEU A 90 12.68 12.28 -8.13
C LEU A 90 12.09 10.89 -8.42
N ALA A 91 10.77 10.75 -8.46
CA ALA A 91 10.11 9.45 -8.56
C ALA A 91 10.35 8.75 -9.92
N ALA A 92 10.50 9.52 -11.00
CA ALA A 92 10.77 8.98 -12.34
C ALA A 92 12.20 8.43 -12.47
N ASP A 93 13.17 9.07 -11.82
CA ASP A 93 14.60 8.79 -12.00
C ASP A 93 15.16 7.81 -10.96
N LEU A 94 14.54 7.74 -9.78
CA LEU A 94 15.04 6.88 -8.71
C LEU A 94 14.49 5.45 -8.85
N PRO A 95 15.37 4.43 -8.80
CA PRO A 95 14.91 3.05 -8.77
C PRO A 95 14.14 2.80 -7.48
N PHE A 96 13.06 2.03 -7.61
CA PHE A 96 12.28 1.57 -6.48
C PHE A 96 13.07 0.54 -5.66
N GLU A 97 13.06 0.75 -4.35
CA GLU A 97 13.50 -0.24 -3.39
C GLU A 97 12.69 -0.12 -2.11
N HIS A 98 12.59 -1.22 -1.38
CA HIS A 98 12.02 -1.22 -0.03
C HIS A 98 12.87 -2.05 0.90
N VAL A 99 12.66 -1.86 2.20
CA VAL A 99 13.26 -2.68 3.24
C VAL A 99 12.19 -3.40 4.03
N VAL A 100 12.52 -4.63 4.41
CA VAL A 100 11.76 -5.43 5.35
C VAL A 100 12.60 -5.54 6.61
N VAL A 101 12.03 -5.08 7.73
CA VAL A 101 12.71 -5.03 9.03
C VAL A 101 11.99 -5.94 10.01
N LYS A 102 12.69 -6.92 10.58
CA LYS A 102 12.15 -7.83 11.58
C LYS A 102 11.58 -7.04 12.76
N ALA A 103 10.31 -7.27 13.07
CA ALA A 103 9.65 -6.70 14.24
C ALA A 103 9.79 -7.65 15.45
N ARG A 104 9.65 -7.07 16.65
CA ARG A 104 9.36 -7.86 17.86
C ARG A 104 7.85 -8.11 17.84
N GLY A 105 7.45 -9.37 18.09
CA GLY A 105 6.13 -9.90 17.76
C GLY A 105 4.95 -8.96 18.05
N PHE A 106 3.94 -9.03 17.17
CA PHE A 106 2.71 -8.28 17.34
C PHE A 106 1.73 -9.05 18.23
N ALA A 107 0.88 -8.34 18.96
CA ALA A 107 -0.30 -8.99 19.54
C ALA A 107 -1.21 -9.46 18.40
N GLN A 108 -1.79 -10.65 18.53
CA GLN A 108 -2.75 -11.15 17.57
C GLN A 108 -3.94 -10.18 17.49
N ALA A 109 -4.33 -9.81 16.27
CA ALA A 109 -5.48 -8.94 16.06
C ALA A 109 -6.74 -9.57 16.67
N ASN A 110 -7.50 -8.80 17.43
CA ASN A 110 -8.77 -9.25 17.96
C ASN A 110 -9.89 -8.91 16.96
N PRO A 111 -10.62 -9.91 16.42
CA PRO A 111 -11.69 -9.68 15.44
C PRO A 111 -12.78 -8.72 15.92
N THR A 112 -12.93 -8.53 17.23
CA THR A 112 -13.96 -7.64 17.78
C THR A 112 -13.58 -6.16 17.74
N ASP A 113 -12.28 -5.82 17.60
CA ASP A 113 -11.76 -4.45 17.76
C ASP A 113 -12.39 -3.44 16.80
N PHE A 114 -12.88 -3.91 15.64
CA PHE A 114 -13.54 -3.08 14.62
C PHE A 114 -14.92 -3.59 14.20
N SER A 115 -15.48 -4.55 14.94
CA SER A 115 -16.74 -5.23 14.59
C SER A 115 -17.92 -4.27 14.39
N GLU A 116 -17.98 -3.18 15.16
CA GLU A 116 -19.01 -2.15 15.04
C GLU A 116 -19.01 -1.44 13.68
N HIS A 117 -17.87 -1.35 13.00
CA HIS A 117 -17.76 -0.72 11.68
C HIS A 117 -18.23 -1.66 10.56
N PHE A 118 -18.16 -2.98 10.75
CA PHE A 118 -18.61 -3.95 9.75
C PHE A 118 -20.11 -4.21 9.81
N ALA A 119 -20.78 -3.91 10.93
CA ALA A 119 -22.20 -4.21 11.14
C ALA A 119 -23.15 -3.46 10.16
N SER A 120 -22.74 -2.31 9.63
CA SER A 120 -23.55 -1.49 8.71
C SER A 120 -23.12 -1.60 7.24
N ALA A 121 -22.07 -2.36 6.95
CA ALA A 121 -21.53 -2.49 5.61
C ALA A 121 -22.26 -3.57 4.81
N SER A 122 -22.76 -3.21 3.61
CA SER A 122 -23.26 -4.21 2.67
C SER A 122 -22.12 -5.10 2.19
N SER A 123 -22.35 -6.41 2.10
CA SER A 123 -21.38 -7.41 1.62
C SER A 123 -20.85 -7.17 0.20
N ALA A 124 -21.39 -6.18 -0.54
CA ALA A 124 -20.93 -5.76 -1.85
C ALA A 124 -19.63 -4.92 -1.83
N SER A 125 -19.28 -4.32 -0.68
CA SER A 125 -18.06 -3.53 -0.53
C SER A 125 -17.00 -4.36 0.19
N GLY A 126 -15.93 -4.75 -0.50
CA GLY A 126 -14.83 -5.57 0.06
C GLY A 126 -14.00 -4.88 1.16
N ALA A 127 -14.24 -3.60 1.44
CA ALA A 127 -13.60 -2.84 2.51
C ALA A 127 -14.57 -1.79 3.08
N VAL A 128 -14.38 -1.44 4.36
CA VAL A 128 -15.15 -0.39 5.06
C VAL A 128 -14.20 0.69 5.54
N SER A 129 -14.52 1.94 5.21
CA SER A 129 -13.77 3.11 5.69
C SER A 129 -14.46 3.70 6.91
N PHE A 130 -13.71 3.91 7.99
CA PHE A 130 -14.17 4.59 9.20
C PHE A 130 -13.14 5.62 9.66
N ALA A 131 -13.59 6.60 10.45
CA ALA A 131 -12.68 7.60 11.00
C ALA A 131 -11.71 6.94 11.99
N SER A 132 -10.41 7.11 11.78
CA SER A 132 -9.41 6.58 12.71
C SER A 132 -9.54 7.22 14.10
N LEU A 133 -9.08 6.51 15.14
CA LEU A 133 -9.19 6.89 16.55
C LEU A 133 -8.47 8.20 16.93
N GLY A 134 -7.85 8.89 15.97
CA GLY A 134 -7.22 10.19 16.14
C GLY A 134 -8.22 11.32 16.06
N LYS A 135 -8.88 11.65 17.18
CA LYS A 135 -9.36 13.02 17.43
C LYS A 135 -8.16 13.96 17.53
N TYR A 136 -7.50 14.25 16.40
CA TYR A 136 -6.79 15.52 16.30
C TYR A 136 -7.85 16.60 16.36
N ARG A 137 -8.07 17.12 17.57
CA ARG A 137 -8.88 18.32 17.83
C ARG A 137 -8.17 19.51 17.18
N ARG A 138 -8.25 19.64 15.86
CA ARG A 138 -8.24 20.98 15.26
C ARG A 138 -9.60 21.58 15.63
N ARG A 139 -9.61 22.65 16.42
CA ARG A 139 -10.72 23.60 16.39
C ARG A 139 -10.79 24.08 14.94
N ALA A 140 -11.59 23.41 14.11
CA ALA A 140 -12.00 23.95 12.84
C ALA A 140 -12.96 25.09 13.19
N HIS A 141 -12.47 26.32 13.08
CA HIS A 141 -13.37 27.44 12.79
C HIS A 141 -14.15 27.03 11.54
N THR A 142 -15.46 26.96 11.67
CA THR A 142 -16.40 26.67 10.59
C THR A 142 -16.21 27.72 9.50
N TYR A 143 -15.49 27.39 8.43
CA TYR A 143 -15.58 28.15 7.19
C TYR A 143 -16.74 27.56 6.39
N SER A 144 -17.94 28.08 6.66
CA SER A 144 -19.11 27.89 5.81
C SER A 144 -18.91 28.70 4.54
N GLY A 145 -18.23 28.10 3.56
CA GLY A 145 -18.12 28.62 2.20
C GLY A 145 -19.20 28.01 1.33
N ALA A 146 -20.47 28.33 1.59
CA ALA A 146 -21.55 28.04 0.66
C ALA A 146 -21.37 28.93 -0.59
N CYS A 147 -20.75 28.38 -1.64
CA CYS A 147 -20.78 28.97 -2.98
C CYS A 147 -22.21 28.91 -3.52
N THR A 148 -23.03 29.88 -3.12
CA THR A 148 -24.33 30.15 -3.75
C THR A 148 -24.08 31.00 -5.00
N GLY A 149 -24.09 30.33 -6.15
CA GLY A 149 -24.09 30.99 -7.46
C GLY A 149 -25.35 31.84 -7.63
N ARG A 150 -25.23 33.15 -7.42
CA ARG A 150 -26.30 34.12 -7.66
C ARG A 150 -26.42 34.37 -9.17
N ARG A 151 -27.36 33.68 -9.84
CA ARG A 151 -27.84 34.05 -11.18
C ARG A 151 -28.44 35.46 -11.12
N ARG A 152 -27.80 36.45 -11.75
CA ARG A 152 -28.44 37.75 -12.05
C ARG A 152 -29.41 37.54 -13.21
N ARG A 153 -30.71 37.72 -12.94
CA ARG A 153 -31.75 37.85 -13.95
C ARG A 153 -31.68 39.30 -14.46
N VAL A 154 -31.30 39.49 -15.72
CA VAL A 154 -31.41 40.78 -16.42
C VAL A 154 -32.89 40.94 -16.76
N GLY A 155 -33.52 42.01 -16.26
CA GLY A 155 -34.88 42.40 -16.61
C GLY A 155 -34.84 43.77 -17.28
N MET A 156 -35.31 43.81 -18.53
CA MET A 156 -35.70 45.01 -19.29
C MET A 156 -36.86 45.73 -18.61
N GLY A 157 -36.86 47.05 -18.70
CA GLY A 157 -37.92 47.96 -18.27
C GLY A 157 -37.42 49.38 -18.24
#